data_AF-A0A914EX18-F1
#
_entry.id   AF-A0A914EX18-F1
#
_cell.length_a   1.000
_cell.length_b   1.000
_cell.length_c   1.000
_cell.angle_alpha   90.00
_cell.angle_beta   90.00
_cell.angle_gamma   90.00
#
_symmetry.space_group_name_H-M   'P 1'
#
loop_
_entity.id
_entity.type
_entity.pdbx_description
1 polymer ?
#
loop_
_entity_poly.entity_id
_entity_poly.type
_entity_poly.pdbx_seq_one_letter_code
_entity_poly.pdbx_strand_id
1 'polypeptide(L)'
;MNKLIFIFSLFFVFVNCNPGFIYYTPDTYPDSQRDYQLCKLSKPGLICDPNEMLGDVTNLNSTAADYIDPMLIDIQKTTNCSCQDVDQCFITPYGRQGVTISVALLKSISADNIPEEQTPEGRLHLIRNFANALRNRQQRGSCDDDILIVITPEMIYAVAVGTGTSPIISKDAIDKVDRIIYTAVGTGTSPIISKDAIDKVDRIVLPYLQSKDYTRAIVEMTRMYSSALKGEDSGKIISKPWYSPLPLWSVYAIGSGILAVIIVIILVIIMVLKRKQKTRGYSVGQEARRNGENSRL
;
A
#
# COMPACT_ATOMS: atom_id res chain seq x y z
N MET A 1 -18.22 54.39 40.61
CA MET A 1 -18.25 54.31 39.13
C MET A 1 -17.54 53.03 38.72
N ASN A 2 -18.29 51.93 38.59
CA ASN A 2 -17.76 50.62 38.23
C ASN A 2 -17.79 50.47 36.71
N LYS A 3 -16.61 50.37 36.08
CA LYS A 3 -16.49 49.97 34.67
C LYS A 3 -16.43 48.45 34.60
N LEU A 4 -17.58 47.84 34.33
CA LEU A 4 -17.71 46.44 33.95
C LEU A 4 -17.24 46.32 32.49
N ILE A 5 -16.02 45.86 32.28
CA ILE A 5 -15.49 45.53 30.95
C ILE A 5 -16.12 44.19 30.55
N PHE A 6 -17.15 44.26 29.71
CA PHE A 6 -17.74 43.10 29.03
C PHE A 6 -16.72 42.58 28.01
N ILE A 7 -15.93 41.57 28.40
CA ILE A 7 -15.13 40.78 27.48
C ILE A 7 -16.10 39.90 26.70
N PHE A 8 -16.57 40.41 25.56
CA PHE A 8 -17.31 39.65 24.56
C PHE A 8 -16.33 38.70 23.89
N SER A 9 -16.03 37.59 24.56
CA SER A 9 -15.30 36.45 24.01
C SER A 9 -16.17 35.85 22.90
N LEU A 10 -16.03 36.38 21.68
CA LEU A 10 -16.46 35.72 20.46
C LEU A 10 -15.73 34.38 20.39
N PHE A 11 -16.40 33.35 20.90
CA PHE A 11 -16.17 31.98 20.45
C PHE A 11 -16.52 31.93 18.97
N PHE A 12 -15.59 32.35 18.11
CA PHE A 12 -15.50 31.83 16.75
C PHE A 12 -15.19 30.35 16.91
N VAL A 13 -16.24 29.55 17.10
CA VAL A 13 -16.21 28.14 16.77
C VAL A 13 -15.96 28.14 15.26
N PHE A 14 -14.70 28.04 14.87
CA PHE A 14 -14.33 27.64 13.53
C PHE A 14 -14.89 26.24 13.37
N VAL A 15 -16.13 26.16 12.91
CA VAL A 15 -16.68 24.93 12.37
C VAL A 15 -15.76 24.62 11.19
N ASN A 16 -14.82 23.70 11.42
CA ASN A 16 -14.05 23.05 10.38
C ASN A 16 -15.06 22.26 9.54
N CYS A 17 -15.83 22.96 8.71
CA CYS A 17 -16.51 22.39 7.57
C CYS A 17 -15.39 21.97 6.63
N ASN A 18 -14.85 20.77 6.84
CA ASN A 18 -14.12 20.10 5.80
C ASN A 18 -15.18 19.72 4.76
N PRO A 19 -15.29 20.42 3.62
CA PRO A 19 -16.34 20.17 2.65
C PRO A 19 -15.90 18.94 1.84
N GLY A 20 -15.89 17.78 2.49
CA GLY A 20 -15.69 16.52 1.81
C GLY A 20 -16.82 16.38 0.81
N PHE A 21 -16.51 16.53 -0.47
CA PHE A 21 -17.50 16.27 -1.51
C PHE A 21 -17.80 14.77 -1.49
N ILE A 22 -19.09 14.44 -1.58
CA ILE A 22 -19.54 13.06 -1.73
C ILE A 22 -19.19 12.54 -3.13
N TYR A 23 -19.14 13.45 -4.11
CA TYR A 23 -18.87 13.18 -5.52
C TYR A 23 -17.75 14.09 -6.02
N TYR A 24 -16.85 13.55 -6.84
CA TYR A 24 -15.80 14.34 -7.47
C TYR A 24 -15.93 14.32 -8.99
N THR A 25 -15.65 15.47 -9.62
CA THR A 25 -15.32 15.55 -11.05
C THR A 25 -13.80 15.54 -11.19
N PRO A 26 -13.25 15.32 -12.40
CA PRO A 26 -11.83 15.46 -12.62
C PRO A 26 -11.29 16.82 -12.16
N ASP A 27 -12.09 17.88 -12.28
CA ASP A 27 -11.71 19.25 -11.93
C ASP A 27 -11.80 19.56 -10.43
N THR A 28 -12.70 18.92 -9.70
CA THR A 28 -12.85 19.13 -8.25
C THR A 28 -12.04 18.15 -7.41
N TYR A 29 -11.54 17.06 -7.99
CA TYR A 29 -10.68 16.11 -7.29
C TYR A 29 -9.38 16.81 -6.82
N PRO A 30 -8.95 16.66 -5.56
CA PRO A 30 -7.75 17.35 -5.06
C PRO A 30 -6.46 16.81 -5.70
N ASP A 31 -5.48 17.68 -5.91
CA ASP A 31 -4.16 17.26 -6.37
C ASP A 31 -3.24 16.97 -5.17
N SER A 32 -2.90 15.71 -4.93
CA SER A 32 -2.07 15.31 -3.77
C SER A 32 -0.68 15.93 -3.70
N GLN A 33 -0.18 16.56 -4.77
CA GLN A 33 1.08 17.30 -4.73
C GLN A 33 0.91 18.75 -4.26
N ARG A 34 -0.28 19.35 -4.46
CA ARG A 34 -0.58 20.75 -4.14
C ARG A 34 -1.46 20.87 -2.91
N ASP A 35 -2.53 20.09 -2.88
CA ASP A 35 -3.61 20.09 -1.91
C ASP A 35 -3.54 18.87 -0.98
N TYR A 36 -2.34 18.46 -0.59
CA TYR A 36 -2.07 17.20 0.11
C TYR A 36 -2.87 17.02 1.41
N GLN A 37 -3.24 18.13 2.08
CA GLN A 37 -4.09 18.11 3.27
C GLN A 37 -5.52 17.64 2.96
N LEU A 38 -6.07 17.98 1.79
CA LEU A 38 -7.38 17.50 1.34
C LEU A 38 -7.35 15.99 1.04
N CYS A 39 -6.17 15.47 0.68
CA CYS A 39 -5.89 14.05 0.47
C CYS A 39 -5.51 13.30 1.76
N LYS A 40 -5.59 13.94 2.94
CA LYS A 40 -5.23 13.34 4.24
C LYS A 40 -3.79 12.85 4.33
N LEU A 41 -2.90 13.54 3.63
CA LEU A 41 -1.47 13.30 3.71
C LEU A 41 -0.80 14.25 4.70
N SER A 42 0.29 13.77 5.30
CA SER A 42 1.19 14.62 6.10
C SER A 42 2.04 15.57 5.26
N LYS A 43 2.23 15.27 3.97
CA LYS A 43 3.09 15.99 3.01
C LYS A 43 2.64 15.73 1.56
N PRO A 44 3.11 16.51 0.58
CA PRO A 44 2.89 16.22 -0.84
C PRO A 44 3.26 14.77 -1.21
N GLY A 45 2.41 14.11 -2.00
CA GLY A 45 2.55 12.70 -2.34
C GLY A 45 1.87 12.30 -3.65
N LEU A 46 1.92 11.00 -3.97
CA LEU A 46 1.39 10.39 -5.20
C LEU A 46 0.06 9.66 -5.01
N ILE A 47 -0.46 9.59 -3.79
CA ILE A 47 -1.77 9.01 -3.47
C ILE A 47 -2.71 10.07 -2.92
N CYS A 48 -3.99 9.99 -3.28
CA CYS A 48 -5.02 10.85 -2.71
C CYS A 48 -6.22 10.03 -2.23
N ASP A 49 -6.62 10.24 -0.98
CA ASP A 49 -7.80 9.62 -0.38
C ASP A 49 -8.63 10.67 0.38
N PRO A 50 -9.34 11.55 -0.36
CA PRO A 50 -10.13 12.61 0.24
C PRO A 50 -11.39 12.09 0.98
N ASN A 51 -11.74 10.81 0.81
CA ASN A 51 -12.89 10.18 1.46
C ASN A 51 -12.50 9.18 2.57
N GLU A 52 -11.23 9.10 2.95
CA GLU A 52 -10.72 8.25 4.04
C GLU A 52 -11.07 6.76 3.85
N MET A 53 -11.05 6.28 2.61
CA MET A 53 -11.31 4.88 2.26
C MET A 53 -10.24 3.91 2.75
N LEU A 54 -8.99 4.34 2.90
CA LEU A 54 -7.88 3.48 3.31
C LEU A 54 -7.87 3.18 4.82
N GLY A 55 -8.62 3.96 5.60
CA GLY A 55 -8.63 3.91 7.06
C GLY A 55 -7.28 4.23 7.70
N ASP A 56 -7.23 4.08 9.02
CA ASP A 56 -6.00 4.21 9.79
C ASP A 56 -5.28 2.85 9.89
N VAL A 57 -3.95 2.89 9.84
CA VAL A 57 -3.14 1.71 10.13
C VAL A 57 -3.03 1.59 11.64
N THR A 58 -3.75 0.64 12.24
CA THR A 58 -3.94 0.47 13.69
C THR A 58 -2.67 0.35 14.54
N ASN A 59 -1.48 0.28 13.93
CA ASN A 59 -0.18 0.16 14.59
C ASN A 59 0.82 1.25 14.21
N LEU A 60 0.43 2.23 13.39
CA LEU A 60 1.28 3.35 12.97
C LEU A 60 0.56 4.67 13.29
N ASN A 61 1.29 5.65 13.82
CA ASN A 61 0.76 7.01 13.98
C ASN A 61 0.70 7.76 12.63
N SER A 62 0.30 7.07 11.56
CA SER A 62 0.29 7.54 10.18
C SER A 62 -0.92 6.98 9.44
N THR A 63 -1.44 7.72 8.47
CA THR A 63 -2.53 7.23 7.62
C THR A 63 -2.03 6.09 6.72
N ALA A 64 -2.92 5.24 6.25
CA ALA A 64 -2.56 4.23 5.25
C ALA A 64 -2.01 4.87 3.95
N ALA A 65 -2.45 6.09 3.63
CA ALA A 65 -1.91 6.87 2.51
C ALA A 65 -0.42 7.23 2.73
N ASP A 66 -0.06 7.71 3.93
CA ASP A 66 1.35 7.99 4.31
C ASP A 66 2.23 6.72 4.28
N TYR A 67 1.63 5.53 4.47
CA TYR A 67 2.31 4.24 4.36
C TYR A 67 2.54 3.80 2.90
N ILE A 68 1.59 4.07 2.00
CA ILE A 68 1.64 3.67 0.59
C ILE A 68 2.51 4.63 -0.24
N ASP A 69 2.48 5.93 0.06
CA ASP A 69 3.18 6.97 -0.70
C ASP A 69 4.68 6.69 -0.93
N PRO A 70 5.47 6.27 0.08
CA PRO A 70 6.88 5.91 -0.13
C PRO A 70 7.09 4.79 -1.14
N MET A 71 6.14 3.85 -1.30
CA MET A 71 6.23 2.77 -2.28
C MET A 71 6.06 3.30 -3.70
N LEU A 72 5.13 4.24 -3.91
CA LEU A 72 4.92 4.89 -5.20
C LEU A 72 6.16 5.73 -5.59
N ILE A 73 6.73 6.45 -4.64
CA ILE A 73 7.97 7.22 -4.84
C ILE A 73 9.16 6.28 -5.14
N ASP A 74 9.24 5.11 -4.51
CA ASP A 74 10.28 4.13 -4.80
C ASP A 74 10.22 3.65 -6.25
N ILE A 75 9.02 3.40 -6.80
CA ILE A 75 8.86 3.05 -8.22
C ILE A 75 9.44 4.14 -9.12
N GLN A 76 9.09 5.40 -8.86
CA GLN A 76 9.61 6.53 -9.63
C GLN A 76 11.14 6.61 -9.57
N LYS A 77 11.77 6.25 -8.45
CA LYS A 77 13.23 6.29 -8.28
C LYS A 77 13.97 5.09 -8.87
N THR A 78 13.30 3.94 -8.93
CA THR A 78 13.95 2.66 -9.24
C THR A 78 13.62 2.12 -10.63
N THR A 79 12.65 2.71 -11.31
CA THR A 79 12.34 2.41 -12.71
C THR A 79 13.14 3.29 -13.66
N ASN A 80 13.39 2.78 -14.86
CA ASN A 80 14.02 3.59 -15.91
C ASN A 80 12.99 4.57 -16.48
N CYS A 81 13.47 5.76 -16.84
CA CYS A 81 12.69 6.70 -17.63
C CYS A 81 12.35 6.08 -18.99
N SER A 82 11.08 6.22 -19.42
CA SER A 82 10.58 5.61 -20.66
C SER A 82 10.59 6.57 -21.86
N CYS A 83 11.05 7.80 -21.68
CA CYS A 83 11.10 8.80 -22.74
C CYS A 83 12.04 8.40 -23.88
N GLN A 84 11.65 8.70 -25.12
CA GLN A 84 12.48 8.45 -26.29
C GLN A 84 13.77 9.29 -26.27
N ASP A 85 13.63 10.53 -25.82
CA ASP A 85 14.76 11.42 -25.55
C ASP A 85 15.01 11.46 -24.05
N VAL A 86 16.23 11.11 -23.67
CA VAL A 86 16.67 11.00 -22.28
C VAL A 86 16.69 12.38 -21.60
N ASP A 87 16.79 13.46 -22.37
CA ASP A 87 16.76 14.83 -21.86
C ASP A 87 15.34 15.28 -21.48
N GLN A 88 14.30 14.53 -21.87
CA GLN A 88 12.92 14.78 -21.44
C GLN A 88 12.62 14.23 -20.04
N CYS A 89 13.49 13.38 -19.49
CA CYS A 89 13.32 12.83 -18.16
C CYS A 89 13.55 13.90 -17.09
N PHE A 90 12.62 14.07 -16.14
CA PHE A 90 12.84 14.99 -15.03
C PHE A 90 14.09 14.59 -14.22
N ILE A 91 15.01 15.54 -14.04
CA ILE A 91 16.22 15.35 -13.25
C ILE A 91 15.98 15.88 -11.84
N THR A 92 16.15 15.02 -10.85
CA THR A 92 16.15 15.39 -9.43
C THR A 92 17.57 15.29 -8.88
N PRO A 93 17.85 15.82 -7.67
CA PRO A 93 19.11 15.59 -6.99
C PRO A 93 19.47 14.10 -6.78
N TYR A 94 18.48 13.20 -6.90
CA TYR A 94 18.65 11.75 -6.74
C TYR A 94 18.76 10.99 -8.07
N GLY A 95 18.80 11.71 -9.20
CA GLY A 95 18.85 11.12 -10.54
C GLY A 95 17.59 11.39 -11.36
N ARG A 96 17.49 10.71 -12.50
CA ARG A 96 16.34 10.80 -13.41
C ARG A 96 15.13 10.11 -12.81
N GLN A 97 13.97 10.76 -12.88
CA GLN A 97 12.70 10.15 -12.53
C GLN A 97 12.32 9.13 -13.60
N GLY A 98 11.98 7.94 -13.16
CA GLY A 98 11.35 6.91 -13.96
C GLY A 98 9.84 7.10 -14.03
N VAL A 99 9.15 5.97 -14.25
CA VAL A 99 7.71 5.90 -14.39
C VAL A 99 7.00 6.31 -13.11
N THR A 100 6.01 7.19 -13.22
CA THR A 100 5.27 7.71 -12.07
C THR A 100 3.94 6.99 -11.90
N ILE A 101 3.74 6.29 -10.78
CA ILE A 101 2.43 5.71 -10.44
C ILE A 101 1.75 6.59 -9.39
N SER A 102 0.50 6.91 -9.64
CA SER A 102 -0.37 7.67 -8.76
C SER A 102 -1.66 6.92 -8.47
N VAL A 103 -2.25 7.19 -7.31
CA VAL A 103 -3.48 6.53 -6.86
C VAL A 103 -4.51 7.57 -6.46
N ALA A 104 -5.71 7.47 -7.01
CA ALA A 104 -6.87 8.27 -6.65
C ALA A 104 -7.96 7.35 -6.08
N LEU A 105 -8.27 7.55 -4.80
CA LEU A 105 -9.42 6.92 -4.15
C LEU A 105 -10.57 7.94 -4.08
N LEU A 106 -11.79 7.47 -4.34
CA LEU A 106 -12.98 8.28 -4.19
C LEU A 106 -14.21 7.39 -4.03
N LYS A 107 -15.16 7.88 -3.24
CA LYS A 107 -16.40 7.14 -2.98
C LYS A 107 -17.28 7.06 -4.24
N SER A 108 -17.37 8.15 -4.98
CA SER A 108 -18.23 8.24 -6.17
C SER A 108 -17.76 9.36 -7.11
N ILE A 109 -18.05 9.23 -8.40
CA ILE A 109 -17.72 10.21 -9.45
C ILE A 109 -19.00 10.97 -9.80
N SER A 110 -18.93 12.29 -9.93
CA SER A 110 -20.07 13.08 -10.40
C SER A 110 -20.30 12.82 -11.89
N ALA A 111 -21.41 12.17 -12.23
CA ALA A 111 -21.86 12.00 -13.60
C ALA A 111 -22.76 13.19 -13.97
N ASP A 112 -22.16 14.33 -14.29
CA ASP A 112 -22.96 15.45 -14.78
C ASP A 112 -23.57 15.07 -16.14
N ASN A 113 -24.88 14.80 -16.17
CA ASN A 113 -25.71 14.57 -17.36
C ASN A 113 -25.53 13.25 -18.14
N ILE A 114 -25.17 12.13 -17.50
CA ILE A 114 -25.11 10.82 -18.19
C ILE A 114 -26.34 9.95 -17.83
N PRO A 115 -27.39 9.90 -18.67
CA PRO A 115 -28.54 8.99 -18.45
C PRO A 115 -28.19 7.49 -18.54
N GLU A 116 -26.96 7.16 -18.91
CA GLU A 116 -26.42 5.81 -19.15
C GLU A 116 -25.74 5.19 -17.90
N GLU A 117 -25.77 5.88 -16.76
CA GLU A 117 -25.09 5.53 -15.49
C GLU A 117 -25.54 4.18 -14.86
N GLN A 118 -26.68 3.65 -15.30
CA GLN A 118 -27.19 2.37 -14.79
C GLN A 118 -26.64 1.15 -15.53
N THR A 119 -26.02 1.33 -16.70
CA THR A 119 -25.42 0.22 -17.45
C THR A 119 -23.97 -0.01 -17.03
N PRO A 120 -23.47 -1.26 -17.00
CA PRO A 120 -22.05 -1.56 -16.82
C PRO A 120 -21.15 -0.78 -17.79
N GLU A 121 -21.56 -0.64 -19.05
CA GLU A 121 -20.84 0.04 -20.10
C GLU A 121 -20.75 1.56 -19.87
N GLY A 122 -21.85 2.19 -19.44
CA GLY A 122 -21.89 3.60 -19.08
C GLY A 122 -20.98 3.93 -17.88
N ARG A 123 -20.95 3.04 -16.87
CA ARG A 123 -20.05 3.18 -15.72
C ARG A 123 -18.58 3.06 -16.10
N LEU A 124 -18.25 2.06 -16.91
CA LEU A 124 -16.92 1.87 -17.50
C LEU A 124 -16.48 3.13 -18.28
N HIS A 125 -17.39 3.70 -19.06
CA HIS A 125 -17.13 4.91 -19.83
C HIS A 125 -16.89 6.12 -18.93
N LEU A 126 -17.71 6.28 -17.87
CA LEU A 126 -17.59 7.37 -16.90
C LEU A 126 -16.24 7.36 -16.19
N ILE A 127 -15.86 6.24 -15.58
CA ILE A 127 -14.60 6.15 -14.83
C ILE A 127 -13.38 6.26 -15.77
N ARG A 128 -13.50 5.76 -17.01
CA ARG A 128 -12.48 5.98 -18.05
C ARG A 128 -12.27 7.47 -18.33
N ASN A 129 -13.36 8.19 -18.58
CA ASN A 129 -13.28 9.62 -18.88
C ASN A 129 -12.75 10.39 -17.67
N PHE A 130 -13.21 10.03 -16.47
CA PHE A 130 -12.73 10.62 -15.22
C PHE A 130 -11.22 10.43 -15.05
N ALA A 131 -10.75 9.19 -15.14
CA ALA A 131 -9.35 8.84 -14.94
C ALA A 131 -8.44 9.51 -15.98
N ASN A 132 -8.83 9.50 -17.26
CA ASN A 132 -8.06 10.13 -18.32
C ASN A 132 -8.01 11.65 -18.15
N ALA A 133 -9.14 12.29 -17.85
CA ALA A 133 -9.18 13.73 -17.60
C ALA A 133 -8.34 14.11 -16.36
N LEU A 134 -8.46 13.34 -15.28
CA LEU A 134 -7.70 13.58 -14.04
C LEU A 134 -6.19 13.43 -14.28
N ARG A 135 -5.75 12.35 -14.93
CA ARG A 135 -4.35 12.12 -15.30
C ARG A 135 -3.80 13.25 -16.16
N ASN A 136 -4.53 13.62 -17.22
CA ASN A 136 -4.14 14.68 -18.14
C ASN A 136 -4.09 16.07 -17.46
N ARG A 137 -4.92 16.30 -16.44
CA ARG A 137 -4.90 17.52 -15.63
C ARG A 137 -3.70 17.54 -14.67
N GLN A 138 -3.37 16.40 -14.06
CA GLN A 138 -2.30 16.30 -13.06
C GLN A 138 -0.89 16.20 -13.69
N GLN A 139 -0.76 15.64 -14.90
CA GLN A 139 0.49 15.57 -15.67
C GLN A 139 1.69 15.09 -14.85
N ARG A 140 1.57 13.91 -14.23
CA ARG A 140 2.58 13.44 -13.25
C ARG A 140 3.82 12.83 -13.90
N GLY A 141 3.77 12.52 -15.19
CA GLY A 141 4.88 11.94 -15.96
C GLY A 141 5.74 12.99 -16.64
N SER A 142 6.97 12.63 -17.00
CA SER A 142 7.92 13.49 -17.73
C SER A 142 7.58 13.57 -19.22
N CYS A 143 7.18 12.44 -19.82
CA CYS A 143 6.86 12.31 -21.24
C CYS A 143 5.60 11.47 -21.44
N ASP A 144 4.57 11.76 -20.63
CA ASP A 144 3.36 10.94 -20.58
C ASP A 144 3.71 9.48 -20.19
N ASP A 145 4.62 9.32 -19.21
CA ASP A 145 5.07 8.06 -18.64
C ASP A 145 4.53 7.86 -17.21
N ASP A 146 3.31 8.30 -16.99
CA ASP A 146 2.60 8.12 -15.73
C ASP A 146 1.49 7.07 -15.81
N ILE A 147 1.12 6.58 -14.64
CA ILE A 147 0.04 5.63 -14.43
C ILE A 147 -0.84 6.21 -13.33
N LEU A 148 -2.14 6.32 -13.57
CA LEU A 148 -3.12 6.71 -12.57
C LEU A 148 -4.05 5.52 -12.29
N ILE A 149 -3.99 5.03 -11.06
CA ILE A 149 -4.89 4.00 -10.55
C ILE A 149 -6.07 4.71 -9.88
N VAL A 150 -7.29 4.47 -10.38
CA VAL A 150 -8.52 5.02 -9.80
C VAL A 150 -9.30 3.90 -9.14
N ILE A 151 -9.64 4.07 -7.87
CA ILE A 151 -10.38 3.07 -7.07
C ILE A 151 -11.65 3.72 -6.54
N THR A 152 -12.78 3.07 -6.81
CA THR A 152 -14.07 3.49 -6.26
C THR A 152 -14.81 2.27 -5.69
N PRO A 153 -15.56 2.42 -4.59
CA PRO A 153 -16.35 1.34 -4.02
C PRO A 153 -17.60 1.00 -4.84
N GLU A 154 -18.13 1.98 -5.58
CA GLU A 154 -19.42 1.89 -6.29
C GLU A 154 -19.26 1.53 -7.78
N MET A 155 -18.11 1.84 -8.40
CA MET A 155 -17.89 1.54 -9.81
C MET A 155 -17.07 0.27 -9.95
N ILE A 156 -17.83 -0.75 -10.34
CA ILE A 156 -17.32 -1.88 -11.07
C ILE A 156 -16.89 -1.32 -12.46
N TYR A 157 -15.70 -1.69 -12.91
CA TYR A 157 -15.10 -1.67 -14.24
C TYR A 157 -14.21 -0.48 -14.63
N ALA A 158 -12.89 -0.70 -14.84
CA ALA A 158 -12.19 -0.45 -16.12
C ALA A 158 -10.66 -0.34 -15.98
N VAL A 159 -9.87 -1.02 -16.81
CA VAL A 159 -8.47 -0.63 -17.07
C VAL A 159 -8.38 -0.07 -18.48
N ALA A 160 -7.85 1.15 -18.67
CA ALA A 160 -7.50 1.60 -20.00
C ALA A 160 -6.15 2.32 -20.04
N VAL A 161 -5.25 1.67 -20.74
CA VAL A 161 -3.95 2.17 -21.14
C VAL A 161 -4.16 3.31 -22.14
N GLY A 162 -3.47 4.43 -21.96
CA GLY A 162 -3.68 5.68 -22.67
C GLY A 162 -3.15 5.70 -24.10
N THR A 163 -3.29 6.88 -24.70
CA THR A 163 -3.68 7.11 -26.10
C THR A 163 -2.58 6.93 -27.16
N GLY A 164 -1.58 6.08 -26.92
CA GLY A 164 -0.48 5.81 -27.86
C GLY A 164 -0.62 4.51 -28.64
N THR A 165 -1.51 3.62 -28.17
CA THR A 165 -1.82 2.36 -28.85
C THR A 165 -3.33 2.21 -28.97
N SER A 166 -3.78 1.89 -30.18
CA SER A 166 -5.16 1.55 -30.50
C SER A 166 -5.75 0.56 -29.47
N PRO A 167 -7.07 0.58 -29.25
CA PRO A 167 -7.73 -0.23 -28.23
C PRO A 167 -7.65 -1.72 -28.60
N ILE A 168 -6.60 -2.41 -28.15
CA ILE A 168 -6.53 -3.89 -28.17
C ILE A 168 -6.92 -4.40 -26.77
N ILE A 169 -8.06 -3.95 -26.27
CA ILE A 169 -8.83 -4.74 -25.32
C ILE A 169 -9.95 -5.34 -26.15
N SER A 170 -9.76 -6.60 -26.57
CA SER A 170 -10.79 -7.38 -27.25
C SER A 170 -12.13 -7.20 -26.54
N LYS A 171 -13.18 -6.83 -27.28
CA LYS A 171 -14.56 -6.76 -26.79
C LYS A 171 -14.98 -8.06 -26.10
N ASP A 172 -14.39 -9.19 -26.47
CA ASP A 172 -14.68 -10.51 -25.91
C ASP A 172 -14.10 -10.71 -24.48
N ALA A 173 -13.15 -9.88 -24.06
CA ALA A 173 -12.62 -9.90 -22.68
C ALA A 173 -13.49 -9.08 -21.70
N ILE A 174 -14.44 -8.29 -22.21
CA ILE A 174 -15.32 -7.42 -21.44
C ILE A 174 -16.55 -8.20 -20.92
N ASP A 175 -16.89 -9.31 -21.56
CA ASP A 175 -18.21 -9.94 -21.41
C ASP A 175 -18.39 -10.83 -20.15
N LYS A 176 -17.45 -10.83 -19.17
CA LYS A 176 -17.60 -11.79 -18.04
C LYS A 176 -16.90 -11.55 -16.70
N VAL A 177 -16.35 -10.36 -16.41
CA VAL A 177 -15.65 -10.17 -15.13
C VAL A 177 -16.01 -8.85 -14.46
N ASP A 178 -16.74 -8.95 -13.33
CA ASP A 178 -16.92 -7.88 -12.35
C ASP A 178 -15.55 -7.44 -11.79
N ARG A 179 -15.02 -6.27 -12.19
CA ARG A 179 -13.71 -5.76 -11.72
C ARG A 179 -13.86 -4.39 -11.07
N ILE A 180 -13.01 -3.98 -10.11
CA ILE A 180 -13.22 -2.78 -9.24
C ILE A 180 -12.20 -1.63 -9.51
N ILE A 181 -11.26 -1.78 -10.46
CA ILE A 181 -10.15 -0.83 -10.65
C ILE A 181 -10.12 -0.21 -12.06
N TYR A 182 -9.96 1.12 -12.06
CA TYR A 182 -9.35 2.09 -13.00
C TYR A 182 -7.82 2.00 -13.20
N THR A 183 -7.21 1.69 -14.34
CA THR A 183 -5.78 2.05 -14.55
C THR A 183 -5.59 2.82 -15.85
N ALA A 184 -5.31 4.12 -15.72
CA ALA A 184 -4.89 5.00 -16.80
C ALA A 184 -3.38 4.86 -16.98
N VAL A 185 -2.90 4.62 -18.20
CA VAL A 185 -1.46 4.51 -18.47
C VAL A 185 -1.07 5.56 -19.50
N GLY A 186 0.09 6.16 -19.41
CA GLY A 186 0.54 7.08 -20.43
C GLY A 186 1.09 6.38 -21.67
N THR A 187 1.24 7.16 -22.74
CA THR A 187 1.75 6.68 -24.02
C THR A 187 3.16 6.11 -23.89
N GLY A 188 4.03 6.70 -23.04
CA GLY A 188 5.40 6.24 -22.79
C GLY A 188 5.48 4.90 -22.03
N THR A 189 4.48 4.59 -21.20
CA THR A 189 4.44 3.37 -20.38
C THR A 189 3.67 2.21 -21.03
N SER A 190 2.83 2.50 -22.03
CA SER A 190 2.02 1.51 -22.74
C SER A 190 2.79 0.31 -23.34
N PRO A 191 4.05 0.45 -23.82
CA PRO A 191 4.79 -0.70 -24.35
C PRO A 191 5.35 -1.63 -23.26
N ILE A 192 5.45 -1.16 -22.02
CA ILE A 192 6.12 -1.85 -20.92
C ILE A 192 5.13 -2.74 -20.16
N ILE A 193 3.90 -2.27 -19.96
CA ILE A 193 2.87 -3.00 -19.22
C ILE A 193 2.02 -3.81 -20.20
N SER A 194 2.30 -5.11 -20.27
CA SER A 194 1.50 -6.03 -21.07
C SER A 194 0.09 -6.21 -20.51
N LYS A 195 -0.86 -6.55 -21.39
CA LYS A 195 -2.22 -6.92 -20.99
C LYS A 195 -2.24 -8.07 -19.99
N ASP A 196 -1.35 -9.05 -20.16
CA ASP A 196 -1.22 -10.20 -19.25
C ASP A 196 -0.79 -9.78 -17.84
N ALA A 197 0.06 -8.75 -17.73
CA ALA A 197 0.44 -8.19 -16.43
C ALA A 197 -0.78 -7.56 -15.74
N ILE A 198 -1.59 -6.79 -16.47
CA ILE A 198 -2.82 -6.18 -15.96
C ILE A 198 -3.82 -7.26 -15.52
N ASP A 199 -4.09 -8.24 -16.38
CA ASP A 199 -5.02 -9.34 -16.07
C ASP A 199 -4.55 -10.17 -14.86
N LYS A 200 -3.23 -10.27 -14.65
CA LYS A 200 -2.65 -10.90 -13.46
C LYS A 200 -2.86 -10.05 -12.21
N VAL A 201 -2.62 -8.74 -12.31
CA VAL A 201 -2.85 -7.78 -11.21
C VAL A 201 -4.30 -7.91 -10.75
N ASP A 202 -5.24 -7.74 -11.68
CA ASP A 202 -6.68 -7.77 -11.40
C ASP A 202 -7.10 -9.04 -10.66
N ARG A 203 -6.62 -10.20 -11.09
CA ARG A 203 -6.93 -11.49 -10.46
C ARG A 203 -6.45 -11.58 -9.01
N ILE A 204 -5.27 -11.03 -8.72
CA ILE A 204 -4.65 -11.09 -7.39
C ILE A 204 -5.31 -10.07 -6.45
N VAL A 205 -5.69 -8.90 -6.95
CA VAL A 205 -6.17 -7.80 -6.11
C VAL A 205 -7.69 -7.84 -5.89
N LEU A 206 -8.44 -8.49 -6.78
CA LEU A 206 -9.90 -8.58 -6.71
C LEU A 206 -10.43 -9.06 -5.35
N PRO A 207 -9.89 -10.12 -4.71
CA PRO A 207 -10.37 -10.56 -3.41
C PRO A 207 -10.22 -9.49 -2.32
N TYR A 208 -9.14 -8.69 -2.35
CA TYR A 208 -8.92 -7.61 -1.38
C TYR A 208 -9.91 -6.47 -1.57
N LEU A 209 -10.22 -6.13 -2.82
CA LEU A 209 -11.21 -5.11 -3.13
C LEU A 209 -12.63 -5.55 -2.72
N GLN A 210 -12.98 -6.82 -2.96
CA GLN A 210 -14.24 -7.40 -2.52
C GLN A 210 -14.38 -7.38 -1.00
N SER A 211 -13.28 -7.59 -0.27
CA SER A 211 -13.25 -7.46 1.20
C SER A 211 -13.08 -6.02 1.70
N LYS A 212 -13.08 -5.01 0.81
CA LYS A 212 -12.83 -3.59 1.11
C LYS A 212 -11.48 -3.33 1.80
N ASP A 213 -10.50 -4.21 1.60
CA ASP A 213 -9.11 -4.04 2.03
C ASP A 213 -8.32 -3.30 0.94
N TYR A 214 -8.69 -2.02 0.72
CA TYR A 214 -8.10 -1.18 -0.34
C TYR A 214 -6.60 -0.98 -0.14
N THR A 215 -6.16 -0.86 1.11
CA THR A 215 -4.74 -0.73 1.46
C THR A 215 -3.93 -1.91 0.95
N ARG A 216 -4.36 -3.14 1.24
CA ARG A 216 -3.67 -4.33 0.71
C ARG A 216 -3.79 -4.44 -0.81
N ALA A 217 -4.94 -4.11 -1.38
CA ALA A 217 -5.11 -4.11 -2.84
C ALA A 217 -4.10 -3.18 -3.53
N ILE A 218 -3.93 -1.95 -3.03
CA ILE A 218 -2.99 -0.97 -3.60
C ILE A 218 -1.54 -1.41 -3.42
N VAL A 219 -1.18 -1.95 -2.26
CA VAL A 219 0.18 -2.46 -2.02
C VAL A 219 0.53 -3.57 -3.02
N GLU A 220 -0.39 -4.51 -3.25
CA GLU A 220 -0.18 -5.59 -4.22
C GLU A 220 -0.15 -5.06 -5.67
N MET A 221 -1.04 -4.13 -6.06
CA MET A 221 -0.98 -3.47 -7.37
C MET A 221 0.37 -2.79 -7.59
N THR A 222 0.79 -1.97 -6.62
CA THR A 222 2.04 -1.20 -6.67
C THR A 222 3.24 -2.13 -6.83
N ARG A 223 3.29 -3.23 -6.06
CA ARG A 223 4.35 -4.23 -6.14
C ARG A 223 4.41 -4.88 -7.53
N MET A 224 3.26 -5.29 -8.05
CA MET A 224 3.19 -5.98 -9.34
C MET A 224 3.56 -5.06 -10.50
N TYR A 225 3.04 -3.83 -10.50
CA TYR A 225 3.42 -2.83 -11.50
C TYR A 225 4.90 -2.45 -11.39
N SER A 226 5.43 -2.26 -10.19
CA SER A 226 6.88 -2.02 -9.98
C SER A 226 7.73 -3.10 -10.61
N SER A 227 7.38 -4.36 -10.38
CA SER A 227 8.13 -5.50 -10.92
C SER A 227 8.05 -5.56 -12.44
N ALA A 228 6.85 -5.34 -13.01
CA ALA A 228 6.66 -5.30 -14.46
C ALA A 228 7.47 -4.16 -15.11
N LEU A 229 7.46 -2.97 -14.51
CA LEU A 229 8.20 -1.80 -14.99
C LEU A 229 9.72 -1.97 -14.90
N LYS A 230 10.21 -2.74 -13.92
CA LYS A 230 11.63 -3.09 -13.79
C LYS A 230 12.08 -4.18 -14.76
N GLY A 231 11.16 -4.77 -15.53
CA GLY A 231 11.44 -5.93 -16.37
C GLY A 231 11.76 -7.19 -15.55
N GLU A 232 11.36 -7.22 -14.28
CA GLU A 232 11.51 -8.42 -13.45
C GLU A 232 10.48 -9.47 -13.85
N ASP A 233 10.94 -10.71 -13.95
CA ASP A 233 10.13 -11.82 -14.45
C ASP A 233 8.92 -12.04 -13.54
N SER A 234 7.74 -11.69 -14.05
CA SER A 234 6.47 -11.66 -13.30
C SER A 234 6.14 -13.00 -12.66
N GLY A 235 6.70 -14.10 -13.17
CA GLY A 235 6.55 -15.46 -12.66
C GLY A 235 7.25 -15.74 -11.33
N LYS A 236 8.30 -14.99 -10.96
CA LYS A 236 9.09 -15.22 -9.73
C LYS A 236 8.65 -14.40 -8.51
N ILE A 237 7.64 -13.55 -8.65
CA ILE A 237 7.22 -12.60 -7.59
C ILE A 237 6.52 -13.29 -6.40
N ILE A 238 6.15 -14.57 -6.53
CA ILE A 238 5.52 -15.33 -5.44
C ILE A 238 6.60 -15.72 -4.42
N SER A 239 6.62 -15.02 -3.27
CA SER A 239 6.79 -15.59 -1.91
C SER A 239 7.59 -14.74 -0.92
N LYS A 240 8.21 -13.62 -1.30
CA LYS A 240 8.81 -12.73 -0.29
C LYS A 240 7.80 -11.70 0.17
N PRO A 241 7.18 -11.82 1.37
CA PRO A 241 6.44 -10.73 1.97
C PRO A 241 7.41 -9.55 2.09
N TRP A 242 7.13 -8.49 1.34
CA TRP A 242 8.07 -7.40 1.10
C TRP A 242 8.26 -6.51 2.34
N TYR A 243 7.39 -6.66 3.34
CA TYR A 243 7.59 -6.14 4.69
C TYR A 243 7.13 -7.19 5.71
N SER A 244 8.03 -7.60 6.60
CA SER A 244 7.58 -7.73 7.99
C SER A 244 7.23 -6.30 8.41
N PRO A 245 6.05 -6.01 9.02
CA PRO A 245 5.65 -4.65 9.45
C PRO A 245 6.61 -4.02 10.48
N LEU A 246 7.69 -4.73 10.78
CA LEU A 246 8.69 -4.48 11.76
C LEU A 246 9.97 -4.02 11.04
N PRO A 247 10.49 -2.82 11.34
CA PRO A 247 11.80 -2.39 10.82
C PRO A 247 12.86 -3.47 11.06
N LEU A 248 13.84 -3.62 10.18
CA LEU A 248 14.89 -4.66 10.31
C LEU A 248 15.52 -4.73 11.71
N TRP A 249 15.76 -3.58 12.36
CA TRP A 249 16.28 -3.53 13.74
C TRP A 249 15.38 -4.24 14.75
N SER A 250 14.06 -4.17 14.59
CA SER A 250 13.10 -4.80 15.49
C SER A 250 13.01 -6.31 15.28
N VAL A 251 13.24 -6.79 14.05
CA VAL A 251 13.40 -8.23 13.78
C VAL A 251 14.66 -8.77 14.47
N TYR A 252 15.78 -8.04 14.40
CA TYR A 252 16.99 -8.40 15.14
C TYR A 252 16.78 -8.34 16.66
N ALA A 253 16.06 -7.34 17.17
CA ALA A 253 15.76 -7.22 18.59
C ALA A 253 14.91 -8.39 19.10
N ILE A 254 13.81 -8.72 18.42
CA ILE A 254 12.95 -9.86 18.76
C ILE A 254 13.72 -11.18 18.65
N GLY A 255 14.50 -11.36 17.58
CA GLY A 255 15.34 -12.53 17.41
C GLY A 255 16.35 -12.71 18.54
N SER A 256 17.02 -11.63 18.96
CA SER A 256 17.98 -11.65 20.07
C SER A 256 17.30 -11.95 21.42
N GLY A 257 16.10 -11.41 21.65
CA GLY A 257 15.30 -11.68 22.84
C GLY A 257 14.89 -13.15 22.95
N ILE A 258 14.38 -13.74 21.86
CA ILE A 258 14.01 -15.17 21.82
C ILE A 258 15.24 -16.04 22.07
N LEU A 259 16.39 -15.71 21.45
CA LEU A 259 17.65 -16.44 21.66
C LEU A 259 18.11 -16.38 23.12
N ALA A 260 18.03 -15.22 23.77
CA ALA A 260 18.38 -15.06 25.18
C ALA A 260 17.49 -15.91 26.09
N VAL A 261 16.18 -15.96 25.84
CA VAL A 261 15.24 -16.80 26.60
C VAL A 261 15.59 -18.28 26.44
N ILE A 262 15.90 -18.74 25.22
CA ILE A 262 16.31 -20.13 24.96
C ILE A 262 17.59 -20.47 25.74
N ILE A 263 18.58 -19.57 25.77
CA ILE A 263 19.82 -19.77 26.53
C ILE A 263 19.53 -19.91 28.02
N VAL A 264 18.67 -19.07 28.59
CA VAL A 264 18.29 -19.16 30.01
C VAL A 264 17.60 -20.50 30.30
N ILE A 265 16.68 -20.94 29.44
CA ILE A 265 16.01 -22.25 29.60
C ILE A 265 17.04 -23.39 29.60
N ILE A 266 17.99 -23.38 28.67
CA ILE A 266 19.05 -24.39 28.60
C ILE A 266 19.89 -24.39 29.88
N LEU A 267 20.27 -23.21 30.38
CA LEU A 267 21.04 -23.08 31.62
C LEU A 267 20.28 -23.63 32.83
N VAL A 268 18.97 -23.34 32.93
CA VAL A 268 18.10 -23.88 33.99
C VAL A 268 18.03 -25.40 33.92
N ILE A 269 17.85 -25.98 32.73
CA ILE A 269 17.85 -27.44 32.52
C ILE A 269 19.18 -28.04 32.99
N ILE A 270 20.31 -27.46 32.59
CA ILE A 270 21.65 -27.91 33.01
C ILE A 270 21.79 -27.85 34.54
N MET A 271 21.32 -26.76 35.18
CA MET A 271 21.36 -26.64 36.64
C MET A 271 20.50 -27.70 37.34
N VAL A 272 19.30 -27.99 36.83
CA VAL A 272 18.41 -29.03 37.38
C VAL A 272 19.02 -30.42 37.22
N LEU A 273 19.62 -30.74 36.06
CA LEU A 273 20.31 -32.01 35.82
C LEU A 273 21.51 -32.18 36.75
N LYS A 274 22.34 -31.13 36.93
CA LYS A 274 23.46 -31.15 37.88
C LYS A 274 22.99 -31.35 39.32
N ARG A 275 21.89 -30.70 39.74
CA ARG A 275 21.31 -30.91 41.08
C ARG A 275 20.86 -32.36 41.29
N LYS A 276 20.20 -32.97 40.30
CA LYS A 276 19.77 -34.39 40.38
C LYS A 276 20.94 -35.37 40.45
N GLN A 277 22.05 -35.11 39.74
CA GLN A 277 23.25 -35.95 39.85
C GLN A 277 23.87 -35.88 41.25
N LYS A 278 23.92 -34.67 41.84
CA LYS A 278 24.45 -34.49 43.19
C LYS A 278 23.64 -35.25 44.24
N THR A 279 22.31 -35.26 44.15
CA THR A 279 21.45 -36.04 45.08
C THR A 279 21.60 -37.55 44.92
N ARG A 280 21.79 -38.07 43.69
CA ARG A 280 22.04 -39.52 43.48
C ARG A 280 23.39 -39.99 44.03
N GLY A 281 24.41 -39.12 44.08
CA GLY A 281 25.70 -39.45 44.71
C GLY A 281 25.59 -39.73 46.22
N TYR A 282 24.63 -39.10 46.91
CA TYR A 282 24.45 -39.32 48.36
C TYR A 282 23.70 -40.61 48.68
N SER A 283 22.80 -41.10 47.80
CA SER A 283 22.07 -42.35 48.06
C SER A 283 22.95 -43.60 47.87
N VAL A 284 23.87 -43.59 46.90
CA VAL A 284 24.78 -44.74 46.67
C VAL A 284 25.80 -44.90 47.82
N GLY A 285 26.23 -43.80 48.44
CA GLY A 285 27.16 -43.85 49.58
C GLY A 285 26.56 -44.41 50.88
N GLN A 286 25.26 -44.22 51.12
CA GLN A 286 24.59 -44.77 52.31
C GLN A 286 24.32 -46.27 52.19
N GLU A 287 24.04 -46.77 50.99
CA GLU A 287 23.79 -48.20 50.76
C GLU A 287 25.07 -49.04 50.84
N ALA A 288 26.21 -48.52 50.36
CA ALA A 288 27.52 -49.16 50.53
C ALA A 288 27.95 -49.24 52.01
N ARG A 289 27.61 -48.23 52.83
CA ARG A 289 27.88 -48.25 54.28
C ARG A 289 27.02 -49.27 55.02
N ARG A 290 25.74 -49.41 54.64
CA ARG A 290 24.82 -50.37 55.25
C ARG A 290 25.19 -51.82 54.92
N ASN A 291 25.64 -52.09 53.69
CA ASN A 291 26.08 -53.43 53.30
C ASN A 291 27.44 -53.82 53.92
N GLY A 292 28.34 -52.86 54.16
CA GLY A 292 29.62 -53.14 54.83
C GLY A 292 29.49 -53.48 56.32
N GLU A 293 28.41 -53.05 56.97
CA GLU A 293 28.16 -53.30 58.40
C GLU A 293 27.53 -54.69 58.63
N ASN A 294 26.70 -55.18 57.70
CA ASN A 294 26.10 -56.52 57.75
C ASN A 294 27.07 -57.67 57.44
N SER A 295 28.26 -57.41 56.89
CA SER A 295 29.28 -58.46 56.63
C SER A 295 30.26 -58.67 57.79
N ARG A 296 30.08 -57.97 58.93
CA ARG A 296 30.91 -58.10 60.14
C ARG A 296 30.22 -58.80 61.31
N LEU A 297 28.99 -59.28 61.11
CA LEU A 297 28.24 -60.14 62.03
C LEU A 297 28.19 -61.55 61.44
#